data_AF-A0A940MSR0-F1
#
_entry.id   AF-A0A940MSR0-F1
#
_cell.length_a   1.000
_cell.length_b   1.000
_cell.length_c   1.000
_cell.angle_alpha   90.00
_cell.angle_beta   90.00
_cell.angle_gamma   90.00
#
_symmetry.space_group_name_H-M   'P 1'
#
loop_
_entity.id
_entity.type
_entity.pdbx_description
1 polymer ?
#
loop_
_entity_poly.entity_id
_entity_poly.type
_entity_poly.pdbx_seq_one_letter_code
_entity_poly.pdbx_strand_id
1 'polypeptide(L)'
;MPKRISPERFDLLSAAENDGGPEVDLPAWFAAAHTGDGSPWLAAAQADELVRYALKRGEGVCLMEAAARMFHEPPRDIGWEILGNDRDGFNWADHRDPKLAYRVFLAKLKKAKLDGVQLLYKLWFAAGA
;
A
#
# COMPACT_ATOMS: atom_id res chain seq x y z
N MET A 1 -20.27 -12.48 18.65
CA MET A 1 -19.70 -13.40 17.64
C MET A 1 -19.03 -12.55 16.58
N PRO A 2 -17.70 -12.59 16.38
CA PRO A 2 -17.07 -11.83 15.32
C PRO A 2 -17.50 -12.44 13.99
N LYS A 3 -18.08 -11.60 13.10
CA LYS A 3 -18.48 -12.02 11.76
C LYS A 3 -17.22 -12.49 11.03
N ARG A 4 -17.21 -13.77 10.63
CA ARG A 4 -16.21 -14.32 9.71
C ARG A 4 -16.19 -13.43 8.46
N ILE A 5 -15.01 -12.91 8.13
CA ILE A 5 -14.76 -12.28 6.84
C ILE A 5 -15.03 -13.34 5.77
N SER A 6 -15.86 -13.01 4.79
CA SER A 6 -16.31 -13.92 3.74
C SER A 6 -15.11 -14.43 2.90
N PRO A 7 -15.07 -15.72 2.52
CA PRO A 7 -14.00 -16.30 1.69
C PRO A 7 -13.81 -15.59 0.33
N GLU A 8 -14.85 -14.94 -0.14
CA GLU A 8 -14.95 -14.27 -1.45
C GLU A 8 -13.99 -13.07 -1.57
N ARG A 9 -13.50 -12.51 -0.43
CA ARG A 9 -12.46 -11.47 -0.43
C ARG A 9 -11.06 -12.02 -0.68
N PHE A 10 -10.83 -13.32 -0.48
CA PHE A 10 -9.52 -13.94 -0.64
C PHE A 10 -9.27 -14.44 -2.07
N ASP A 11 -10.32 -14.76 -2.84
CA ASP A 11 -10.18 -15.25 -4.22
C ASP A 11 -9.66 -14.19 -5.21
N LEU A 12 -9.72 -12.90 -4.86
CA LEU A 12 -9.05 -11.84 -5.61
C LEU A 12 -7.54 -11.80 -5.43
N LEU A 13 -7.00 -12.54 -4.45
CA LEU A 13 -5.56 -12.53 -4.15
C LEU A 13 -4.83 -13.72 -4.79
N SER A 14 -5.50 -14.83 -5.06
CA SER A 14 -4.89 -16.07 -5.59
C SER A 14 -4.68 -16.07 -7.12
N ALA A 15 -5.27 -15.15 -7.87
CA ALA A 15 -5.13 -15.11 -9.34
C ALA A 15 -3.76 -14.59 -9.86
N ALA A 16 -2.80 -14.34 -8.98
CA ALA A 16 -1.53 -13.70 -9.35
C ALA A 16 -0.41 -14.68 -9.77
N GLU A 17 -0.65 -15.99 -9.83
CA GLU A 17 0.46 -16.96 -10.00
C GLU A 17 0.60 -17.65 -11.35
N ASN A 18 -0.32 -17.57 -12.33
CA ASN A 18 -0.04 -18.06 -13.69
C ASN A 18 -0.86 -17.32 -14.77
N ASP A 19 -0.17 -16.91 -15.84
CA ASP A 19 -0.61 -16.20 -17.05
C ASP A 19 -0.99 -14.72 -16.91
N GLY A 20 -0.03 -13.84 -17.23
CA GLY A 20 -0.26 -12.41 -17.53
C GLY A 20 -0.98 -11.67 -16.40
N GLY A 21 -0.24 -11.27 -15.36
CA GLY A 21 -0.80 -10.53 -14.22
C GLY A 21 -1.71 -9.37 -14.65
N PRO A 22 -2.69 -8.99 -13.81
CA PRO A 22 -3.72 -8.01 -14.17
C PRO A 22 -3.08 -6.78 -14.80
N GLU A 23 -3.62 -6.38 -15.97
CA GLU A 23 -3.09 -5.29 -16.79
C GLU A 23 -2.82 -4.05 -15.93
N VAL A 24 -1.58 -3.56 -15.98
CA VAL A 24 -1.12 -2.45 -15.16
C VAL A 24 -1.68 -1.15 -15.74
N ASP A 25 -2.87 -0.75 -15.27
CA ASP A 25 -3.49 0.52 -15.63
C ASP A 25 -3.13 1.61 -14.60
N LEU A 26 -1.89 2.10 -14.66
CA LEU A 26 -1.41 3.18 -13.79
C LEU A 26 -2.32 4.42 -13.83
N PRO A 27 -2.81 4.90 -15.00
CA PRO A 27 -3.77 5.99 -15.06
C PRO A 27 -5.04 5.73 -14.23
N ALA A 28 -5.68 4.57 -14.37
CA ALA A 28 -6.90 4.25 -13.63
C ALA A 28 -6.63 4.11 -12.13
N TRP A 29 -5.55 3.44 -11.73
CA TRP A 29 -5.19 3.29 -10.32
C TRP A 29 -4.83 4.63 -9.67
N PHE A 30 -4.17 5.51 -10.41
CA PHE A 30 -3.86 6.86 -9.97
C PHE A 30 -5.13 7.71 -9.80
N ALA A 31 -6.10 7.59 -10.72
CA ALA A 31 -7.39 8.25 -10.56
C ALA A 31 -8.15 7.71 -9.33
N ALA A 32 -8.14 6.39 -9.11
CA ALA A 32 -8.77 5.77 -7.94
C ALA A 32 -8.13 6.23 -6.61
N ALA A 33 -6.81 6.45 -6.59
CA ALA A 33 -6.07 6.94 -5.42
C ALA A 33 -6.48 8.36 -4.97
N HIS A 34 -7.30 9.07 -5.74
CA HIS A 34 -7.89 10.36 -5.39
C HIS A 34 -9.33 10.26 -4.89
N THR A 35 -9.88 9.06 -4.80
CA THR A 35 -11.24 8.82 -4.31
C THR A 35 -11.21 8.41 -2.84
N GLY A 36 -12.38 8.38 -2.20
CA GLY A 36 -12.52 7.87 -0.83
C GLY A 36 -12.06 6.41 -0.69
N ASP A 37 -12.10 5.63 -1.78
CA ASP A 37 -11.70 4.23 -1.77
C ASP A 37 -10.19 4.04 -1.93
N GLY A 38 -9.45 4.97 -2.53
CA GLY A 38 -8.01 4.80 -2.79
C GLY A 38 -7.70 3.84 -3.95
N SER A 39 -6.42 3.53 -4.15
CA SER A 39 -5.98 2.56 -5.18
C SER A 39 -6.59 1.17 -4.94
N PRO A 40 -6.55 0.23 -5.90
CA PRO A 40 -6.71 -1.18 -5.58
C PRO A 40 -5.63 -1.66 -4.58
N TRP A 41 -5.80 -2.88 -4.05
CA TRP A 41 -4.78 -3.54 -3.25
C TRP A 41 -3.66 -4.07 -4.16
N LEU A 42 -2.44 -3.59 -3.93
CA LEU A 42 -1.28 -3.81 -4.79
C LEU A 42 -0.18 -4.58 -4.07
N ALA A 43 0.54 -5.43 -4.80
CA ALA A 43 1.81 -5.97 -4.31
C ALA A 43 2.87 -4.85 -4.20
N ALA A 44 3.93 -5.08 -3.42
CA ALA A 44 4.97 -4.07 -3.16
C ALA A 44 5.57 -3.46 -4.45
N ALA A 45 5.80 -4.26 -5.48
CA ALA A 45 6.36 -3.79 -6.76
C ALA A 45 5.38 -2.88 -7.51
N GLN A 46 4.11 -3.28 -7.61
CA GLN A 46 3.05 -2.50 -8.25
C GLN A 46 2.78 -1.19 -7.49
N ALA A 47 2.82 -1.24 -6.16
CA ALA A 47 2.72 -0.06 -5.31
C ALA A 47 3.89 0.91 -5.59
N ASP A 48 5.15 0.44 -5.68
CA ASP A 48 6.30 1.28 -6.05
C ASP A 48 6.13 1.92 -7.43
N GLU A 49 5.66 1.16 -8.43
CA GLU A 49 5.38 1.69 -9.77
C GLU A 49 4.33 2.82 -9.74
N LEU A 50 3.24 2.62 -9.00
CA LEU A 50 2.19 3.63 -8.86
C LEU A 50 2.69 4.89 -8.14
N VAL A 51 3.49 4.75 -7.07
CA VAL A 51 4.05 5.92 -6.37
C VAL A 51 5.04 6.68 -7.25
N ARG A 52 5.87 5.99 -8.04
CA ARG A 52 6.75 6.66 -9.03
C ARG A 52 5.95 7.39 -10.10
N TYR A 53 4.81 6.84 -10.50
CA TYR A 53 3.90 7.49 -11.45
C TYR A 53 3.28 8.77 -10.89
N ALA A 54 2.86 8.76 -9.62
CA ALA A 54 2.38 9.94 -8.89
C ALA A 54 3.49 10.99 -8.69
N LEU A 55 4.70 10.56 -8.33
CA LEU A 55 5.84 11.45 -8.12
C LEU A 55 6.21 12.24 -9.37
N LYS A 56 6.14 11.62 -10.56
CA LYS A 56 6.33 12.30 -11.85
C LYS A 56 5.30 13.40 -12.13
N ARG A 57 4.16 13.37 -11.42
CA ARG A 57 3.07 14.37 -11.48
C ARG A 57 3.12 15.39 -10.35
N GLY A 58 4.13 15.32 -9.49
CA GLY A 58 4.28 16.24 -8.36
C GLY A 58 3.44 15.86 -7.14
N GLU A 59 3.02 14.59 -7.03
CA GLU A 59 2.20 14.11 -5.94
C GLU A 59 2.92 13.09 -5.07
N GLY A 60 2.62 13.13 -3.77
CA GLY A 60 3.17 12.24 -2.75
C GLY A 60 2.09 11.35 -2.15
N VAL A 61 2.53 10.23 -1.55
CA VAL A 61 1.64 9.37 -0.74
C VAL A 61 1.16 10.16 0.47
N CYS A 62 -0.16 10.30 0.62
CA CYS A 62 -0.79 11.00 1.74
C CYS A 62 -1.49 10.07 2.72
N LEU A 63 -1.78 8.84 2.30
CA LEU A 63 -2.26 7.74 3.14
C LEU A 63 -1.85 6.41 2.52
N MET A 64 -1.58 5.43 3.38
CA MET A 64 -1.33 4.06 2.96
C MET A 64 -1.97 3.10 3.95
N GLU A 65 -2.75 2.16 3.43
CA GLU A 65 -3.17 0.97 4.17
C GLU A 65 -2.31 -0.21 3.74
N ALA A 66 -2.09 -1.16 4.66
CA ALA A 66 -1.41 -2.40 4.36
C ALA A 66 -2.17 -3.58 4.96
N ALA A 67 -2.21 -4.71 4.27
CA ALA A 67 -2.90 -5.91 4.72
C ALA A 67 -2.02 -7.14 4.50
N ALA A 68 -1.87 -8.00 5.51
CA ALA A 68 -1.10 -9.23 5.38
C ALA A 68 -1.86 -10.27 4.55
N ARG A 69 -1.18 -10.87 3.55
CA ARG A 69 -1.74 -12.00 2.79
C ARG A 69 -1.74 -13.29 3.60
N MET A 70 -0.72 -13.46 4.44
CA MET A 70 -0.56 -14.58 5.36
C MET A 70 0.05 -14.07 6.67
N PHE A 71 -0.52 -14.47 7.80
CA PHE A 71 0.12 -14.29 9.09
C PHE A 71 1.12 -15.43 9.31
N HIS A 72 2.34 -15.13 9.76
CA HIS A 72 3.21 -16.17 10.32
C HIS A 72 2.64 -16.64 11.66
N GLU A 73 2.73 -17.94 11.94
CA GLU A 73 2.38 -18.51 13.25
C GLU A 73 3.66 -18.55 14.13
N PRO A 74 3.64 -18.03 15.37
CA PRO A 74 2.53 -17.29 16.00
C PRO A 74 2.36 -15.89 15.39
N PRO A 75 1.13 -15.33 15.32
CA PRO A 75 0.88 -14.00 14.75
C PRO A 75 1.70 -12.96 15.50
N ARG A 76 2.74 -12.43 14.85
CA ARG A 76 3.69 -11.53 15.53
C ARG A 76 3.29 -10.07 15.58
N ASP A 77 2.32 -9.61 14.79
CA ASP A 77 1.69 -8.32 15.05
C ASP A 77 0.47 -8.07 14.15
N ILE A 78 -0.62 -7.62 14.77
CA ILE A 78 -1.79 -7.02 14.11
C ILE A 78 -1.47 -5.57 13.68
N GLY A 79 -0.31 -5.04 14.11
CA GLY A 79 0.14 -3.67 13.87
C GLY A 79 0.46 -3.31 12.41
N TRP A 80 0.41 -4.26 11.48
CA TRP A 80 0.62 -4.01 10.05
C TRP A 80 -0.62 -3.45 9.33
N GLU A 81 -1.80 -3.56 9.93
CA GLU A 81 -3.06 -3.12 9.31
C GLU A 81 -3.16 -1.58 9.18
N ILE A 82 -2.35 -0.83 9.94
CA ILE A 82 -2.34 0.64 9.92
C ILE A 82 -0.89 1.13 10.07
N LEU A 83 -0.14 1.21 8.97
CA LEU A 83 1.17 1.87 8.95
C LEU A 83 1.01 3.40 8.89
N GLY A 84 0.45 3.97 9.97
CA GLY A 84 0.14 5.39 10.10
C GLY A 84 0.35 5.98 11.49
N ASN A 85 0.96 5.23 12.42
CA ASN A 85 1.30 5.72 13.76
C ASN A 85 2.82 5.60 14.00
N ASP A 86 3.58 6.21 13.10
CA ASP A 86 5.03 6.22 13.23
C ASP A 86 5.48 7.42 14.08
N ARG A 87 6.75 7.39 14.51
CA ARG A 87 7.40 8.52 15.17
C ARG A 87 7.32 9.77 14.28
N ASP A 88 7.38 10.95 14.90
CA ASP A 88 7.44 12.24 14.19
C ASP A 88 8.40 12.20 13.00
N GLY A 89 7.93 12.67 11.83
CA GLY A 89 8.70 12.62 10.59
C GLY A 89 8.60 11.29 9.82
N PHE A 90 7.65 10.43 10.18
CA PHE A 90 7.22 9.27 9.39
C PHE A 90 5.69 9.22 9.21
N ASN A 91 4.96 10.19 9.77
CA ASN A 91 3.53 10.34 9.54
C ASN A 91 3.29 11.00 8.18
N TRP A 92 2.32 10.50 7.42
CA TRP A 92 2.04 11.00 6.08
C TRP A 92 1.69 12.49 6.07
N ALA A 93 1.04 12.98 7.13
CA ALA A 93 0.72 14.40 7.32
C ALA A 93 1.96 15.31 7.43
N ASP A 94 3.12 14.76 7.80
CA ASP A 94 4.39 15.48 7.95
C ASP A 94 5.13 15.64 6.61
N HIS A 95 4.70 14.94 5.56
CA HIS A 95 5.41 14.84 4.28
C HIS A 95 4.60 15.44 3.13
N ARG A 96 4.56 16.77 3.09
CA ARG A 96 4.00 17.49 1.93
C ARG A 96 4.94 17.56 0.73
N ASP A 97 6.24 17.24 0.90
CA ASP A 97 7.16 17.04 -0.23
C ASP A 97 6.99 15.62 -0.80
N PRO A 98 6.56 15.48 -2.08
CA PRO A 98 6.40 14.20 -2.76
C PRO A 98 7.63 13.29 -2.69
N LYS A 99 8.85 13.85 -2.74
CA LYS A 99 10.09 13.07 -2.68
C LYS A 99 10.33 12.50 -1.29
N LEU A 100 10.00 13.25 -0.25
CA LEU A 100 10.10 12.77 1.14
C LEU A 100 9.04 11.69 1.41
N ALA A 101 7.80 11.89 0.95
CA ALA A 101 6.75 10.89 1.03
C ALA A 101 7.16 9.57 0.35
N TYR A 102 7.81 9.65 -0.83
CA TYR A 102 8.33 8.46 -1.51
C TYR A 102 9.43 7.73 -0.71
N ARG A 103 10.32 8.46 -0.04
CA ARG A 103 11.36 7.86 0.81
C ARG A 103 10.76 7.12 2.01
N VAL A 104 9.74 7.70 2.63
CA VAL A 104 9.01 7.08 3.76
C VAL A 104 8.28 5.82 3.29
N PHE A 105 7.63 5.88 2.14
CA PHE A 105 7.01 4.72 1.50
C PHE A 105 8.02 3.57 1.29
N LEU A 106 9.18 3.84 0.68
CA LEU A 106 10.22 2.82 0.48
C LEU A 106 10.75 2.25 1.80
N ALA A 107 10.89 3.07 2.84
CA ALA A 107 11.31 2.62 4.17
C ALA A 107 10.30 1.63 4.78
N LYS A 108 9.00 1.89 4.63
CA LYS A 108 7.93 0.99 5.09
C LYS A 108 7.93 -0.34 4.33
N LEU A 109 8.06 -0.32 3.00
CA LEU A 109 8.20 -1.54 2.20
C LEU A 109 9.42 -2.38 2.63
N LYS A 110 10.55 -1.69 2.85
CA LYS A 110 11.79 -2.36 3.31
C LYS A 110 11.60 -2.99 4.68
N LYS A 111 10.92 -2.32 5.61
CA LYS A 111 10.64 -2.87 6.94
C LYS A 111 9.81 -4.15 6.87
N ALA A 112 8.70 -4.13 6.12
CA ALA A 112 7.87 -5.32 5.92
C ALA A 112 8.67 -6.51 5.36
N LYS A 113 9.54 -6.25 4.37
CA LYS A 113 10.46 -7.26 3.83
C LYS A 113 11.43 -7.81 4.87
N LEU A 114 12.02 -6.95 5.70
CA LEU A 114 12.96 -7.36 6.76
C LEU A 114 12.28 -8.21 7.84
N ASP A 115 11.00 -7.96 8.09
CA ASP A 115 10.20 -8.74 9.05
C ASP A 115 9.65 -10.04 8.44
N GLY A 116 9.92 -10.29 7.15
CA GLY A 116 9.46 -11.48 6.44
C GLY A 116 7.97 -11.48 6.12
N VAL A 117 7.28 -10.34 6.24
CA VAL A 117 5.83 -10.25 6.04
C VAL A 117 5.50 -9.96 4.57
N GLN A 118 4.54 -10.70 4.02
CA GLN A 118 3.97 -10.43 2.72
C GLN A 118 2.69 -9.60 2.85
N LEU A 119 2.77 -8.34 2.42
CA LEU A 119 1.68 -7.36 2.50
C LEU A 119 1.17 -6.97 1.11
N LEU A 120 -0.10 -6.57 1.06
CA LEU A 120 -0.71 -5.78 0.01
C LEU A 120 -0.87 -4.34 0.50
N TYR A 121 -0.84 -3.39 -0.42
CA TYR A 121 -0.84 -1.97 -0.12
C TYR A 121 -1.97 -1.26 -0.87
N LYS A 122 -2.62 -0.33 -0.18
CA LYS A 122 -3.59 0.59 -0.75
C LYS A 122 -3.08 2.02 -0.56
N LEU A 123 -3.19 2.86 -1.58
CA LEU A 123 -2.53 4.15 -1.62
C LEU A 123 -3.51 5.27 -1.94
N TRP A 124 -3.26 6.42 -1.33
CA TRP A 124 -3.86 7.70 -1.68
C TRP A 124 -2.77 8.73 -1.94
N PHE A 125 -3.05 9.64 -2.86
CA PHE A 125 -2.13 10.71 -3.24
C PHE A 125 -2.71 12.07 -2.93
N ALA A 126 -1.81 13.02 -2.72
CA ALA A 126 -2.15 14.43 -2.67
C ALA A 126 -1.05 15.24 -3.36
N ALA A 127 -1.46 16.39 -3.91
CA ALA A 127 -0.53 17.39 -4.41
C ALA A 127 0.49 17.76 -3.34
N GLY A 128 1.76 17.82 -3.74
CA GLY A 128 2.80 18.39 -2.90
C GLY A 128 2.53 19.87 -2.61
N ALA A 129 3.01 20.35 -1.47
CA ALA A 129 3.04 21.78 -1.14
C ALA A 129 4.40 22.41 -1.47
#